data_AF-A0A800IP83-F1
#
_entry.id   AF-A0A800IP83-F1
#
_cell.length_a   1.000
_cell.length_b   1.000
_cell.length_c   1.000
_cell.angle_alpha   90.00
_cell.angle_beta   90.00
_cell.angle_gamma   90.00
#
_symmetry.space_group_name_H-M   'P 1'
#
loop_
_entity.id
_entity.type
_entity.pdbx_description
1 polymer ?
#
loop_
_entity_poly.entity_id
_entity_poly.type
_entity_poly.pdbx_seq_one_letter_code
_entity_poly.pdbx_strand_id
1 'polypeptide(L)'
;VASETGVIMLIYLDQAYDSRWKEGKMNSLHDLYDAIIEGAVERVRPKMMTVTAIMAGLLPIMWGTGTGSEVMQRIAAPMVGGMVTSTVLTLLVIPIIYFMAKSGEIKREQKQAAIARQ
;
A
#
# COMPACT_ATOMS: atom_id res chain seq x y z
N VAL A 1 -2.27 8.23 12.30
CA VAL A 1 -2.52 6.87 11.76
C VAL A 1 -2.61 6.85 10.23
N ALA A 2 -3.61 7.45 9.58
CA ALA A 2 -3.75 7.37 8.11
C ALA A 2 -2.51 7.89 7.35
N SER A 3 -2.03 9.10 7.68
CA SER A 3 -0.83 9.70 7.07
C SER A 3 0.43 8.86 7.29
N GLU A 4 0.62 8.31 8.48
CA GLU A 4 1.76 7.45 8.83
C GLU A 4 1.79 6.19 7.96
N THR A 5 0.68 5.46 7.86
CA THR A 5 0.60 4.27 7.01
C THR A 5 0.81 4.58 5.53
N GLY A 6 0.38 5.76 5.06
CA GLY A 6 0.60 6.22 3.69
C GLY A 6 2.06 6.58 3.42
N VAL A 7 2.69 7.34 4.33
CA VAL A 7 4.12 7.70 4.21
C VAL A 7 5.00 6.47 4.24
N ILE A 8 4.74 5.50 5.13
CA ILE A 8 5.50 4.25 5.15
C ILE A 8 5.35 3.51 3.81
N MET A 9 4.15 3.44 3.23
CA MET A 9 3.98 2.82 1.92
C MET A 9 4.82 3.52 0.84
N LEU A 10 4.85 4.86 0.82
CA LEU A 10 5.69 5.61 -0.10
C LEU A 10 7.18 5.30 0.10
N ILE A 11 7.66 5.20 1.33
CA ILE A 11 9.06 4.84 1.62
C ILE A 11 9.41 3.46 1.05
N TYR A 12 8.53 2.46 1.19
CA TYR A 12 8.77 1.13 0.62
C TYR A 12 8.78 1.13 -0.91
N LEU A 13 7.89 1.89 -1.53
CA LEU A 13 7.87 2.06 -2.98
C LEU A 13 9.13 2.77 -3.49
N ASP A 14 9.57 3.81 -2.78
CA ASP A 14 10.78 4.57 -3.09
C ASP A 14 12.04 3.71 -2.93
N GLN A 15 12.12 2.93 -1.85
CA GLN A 15 13.21 2.00 -1.61
C GLN A 15 13.31 0.93 -2.72
N ALA A 16 12.19 0.37 -3.16
CA ALA A 16 12.17 -0.62 -4.24
C ALA A 16 12.56 0.01 -5.59
N TYR A 17 12.09 1.22 -5.87
CA TYR A 17 12.50 1.99 -7.05
C TYR A 17 14.01 2.27 -7.03
N ASP A 18 14.54 2.77 -5.92
CA ASP A 18 15.96 3.12 -5.75
C ASP A 18 16.87 1.90 -5.85
N SER A 19 16.46 0.75 -5.30
CA SER A 19 17.23 -0.50 -5.42
C SER A 19 17.39 -0.88 -6.89
N ARG A 20 16.28 -0.88 -7.65
CA ARG A 20 16.32 -1.24 -9.07
C ARG A 20 17.04 -0.21 -9.94
N TRP A 21 16.97 1.06 -9.57
CA TRP A 21 17.75 2.11 -10.23
C TRP A 21 19.26 1.91 -10.05
N LYS A 22 19.70 1.65 -8.81
CA LYS A 22 21.12 1.37 -8.50
C LYS A 22 21.64 0.11 -9.19
N GLU A 23 20.77 -0.86 -9.40
CA GLU A 23 21.07 -2.09 -10.14
C GLU A 23 21.06 -1.91 -11.67
N GLY A 24 20.73 -0.72 -12.19
CA GLY A 24 20.66 -0.45 -13.63
C GLY A 24 19.51 -1.16 -14.35
N LYS A 25 18.52 -1.66 -13.60
CA LYS A 25 17.39 -2.44 -14.14
C LYS A 25 16.20 -1.57 -14.56
N MET A 26 16.28 -0.25 -14.42
CA MET A 26 15.20 0.68 -14.74
C MET A 26 15.28 1.17 -16.19
N ASN A 27 14.90 0.31 -17.14
CA ASN A 27 15.04 0.61 -18.57
C ASN A 27 13.69 0.82 -19.27
N SER A 28 12.58 0.42 -18.64
CA SER A 28 11.24 0.45 -19.21
C SER A 28 10.15 0.76 -18.19
N LEU A 29 8.95 1.05 -18.68
CA LEU A 29 7.75 1.18 -17.84
C LEU A 29 7.39 -0.14 -17.14
N HIS A 30 7.78 -1.28 -17.71
CA HIS A 30 7.57 -2.59 -17.09
C HIS A 30 8.43 -2.75 -15.83
N ASP A 31 9.69 -2.27 -15.89
CA ASP A 31 10.59 -2.31 -14.73
C ASP A 31 10.09 -1.44 -13.57
N LEU A 32 9.46 -0.29 -13.89
CA LEU A 32 8.79 0.55 -12.90
C LEU A 32 7.60 -0.18 -12.25
N TYR A 33 6.79 -0.89 -13.03
CA TYR A 33 5.69 -1.68 -12.50
C TYR A 33 6.21 -2.75 -11.54
N ASP A 34 7.24 -3.49 -11.95
CA ASP A 34 7.84 -4.53 -11.11
C ASP A 34 8.43 -3.97 -9.81
N ALA A 35 9.11 -2.80 -9.87
CA ALA A 35 9.61 -2.10 -8.69
C ALA A 35 8.49 -1.78 -7.68
N ILE A 36 7.36 -1.29 -8.19
CA ILE A 36 6.20 -0.93 -7.37
C ILE A 36 5.56 -2.18 -6.76
N ILE A 37 5.45 -3.28 -7.51
CA ILE A 37 4.92 -4.54 -6.99
C ILE A 37 5.82 -5.08 -5.87
N GLU A 38 7.14 -5.05 -6.07
CA GLU A 38 8.12 -5.49 -5.09
C GLU A 38 8.00 -4.69 -3.78
N GLY A 39 8.05 -3.36 -3.84
CA GLY A 39 7.88 -2.49 -2.67
C GLY A 39 6.49 -2.60 -2.03
N ALA A 40 5.44 -2.79 -2.84
CA ALA A 40 4.09 -2.98 -2.31
C ALA A 40 3.97 -4.29 -1.51
N VAL A 41 4.49 -5.41 -2.03
CA VAL A 41 4.43 -6.72 -1.37
C VAL A 41 5.15 -6.71 -0.03
N GLU A 42 6.29 -6.03 0.07
CA GLU A 42 7.03 -5.88 1.33
C GLU A 42 6.19 -5.23 2.43
N ARG A 43 5.30 -4.30 2.07
CA ARG A 43 4.39 -3.65 3.03
C ARG A 43 3.10 -4.42 3.26
N VAL A 44 2.57 -5.08 2.23
CA VAL A 44 1.34 -5.89 2.32
C VAL A 44 1.50 -7.00 3.36
N ARG A 45 2.65 -7.68 3.41
CA ARG A 45 2.91 -8.79 4.36
C ARG A 45 2.69 -8.36 5.83
N PRO A 46 3.37 -7.32 6.36
CA PRO A 46 3.11 -6.79 7.70
C PRO A 46 1.69 -6.30 7.91
N LYS A 47 1.06 -5.66 6.91
CA LYS A 47 -0.29 -5.09 7.07
C LYS A 47 -1.35 -6.19 7.15
N MET A 48 -1.18 -7.26 6.38
CA MET A 48 -2.04 -8.44 6.47
C MET A 48 -1.87 -9.16 7.82
N MET A 49 -0.64 -9.25 8.35
CA MET A 49 -0.39 -9.83 9.67
C MET A 49 -1.23 -9.15 10.76
N THR A 50 -1.27 -7.82 10.80
CA THR A 50 -2.02 -7.09 11.83
C THR A 50 -3.52 -7.21 11.64
N VAL A 51 -4.03 -7.11 10.40
CA VAL A 51 -5.45 -7.30 10.11
C VAL A 51 -5.90 -8.69 10.52
N THR A 52 -5.15 -9.73 10.17
CA THR A 52 -5.47 -11.11 10.57
C THR A 52 -5.42 -11.30 12.08
N ALA A 53 -4.43 -10.75 12.77
CA ALA A 53 -4.34 -10.83 14.23
C ALA A 53 -5.54 -10.16 14.92
N ILE A 54 -5.96 -8.99 14.43
CA ILE A 54 -7.11 -8.26 14.97
C ILE A 54 -8.42 -9.01 14.70
N MET A 55 -8.60 -9.52 13.48
CA MET A 55 -9.76 -10.35 13.15
C MET A 55 -9.82 -11.59 14.04
N ALA A 56 -8.69 -12.28 14.25
CA ALA A 56 -8.62 -13.44 15.12
C ALA A 56 -8.95 -13.11 16.59
N GLY A 57 -8.48 -11.96 17.11
CA GLY A 57 -8.75 -11.52 18.48
C GLY A 57 -10.19 -11.03 18.71
N LEU A 58 -10.84 -10.47 17.68
CA LEU A 58 -12.22 -9.97 17.76
C LEU A 58 -13.26 -11.04 17.40
N LEU A 59 -12.85 -12.12 16.74
CA LEU A 59 -13.72 -13.23 16.33
C LEU A 59 -14.56 -13.80 17.49
N PRO A 60 -14.00 -14.07 18.68
CA PRO A 60 -14.78 -14.60 19.80
C PRO A 60 -15.78 -13.59 20.36
N ILE A 61 -15.45 -12.30 20.32
CA ILE A 61 -16.32 -11.21 20.78
C ILE A 61 -17.53 -11.07 19.84
N MET A 62 -17.32 -11.28 18.54
CA MET A 62 -18.38 -11.23 17.54
C MET A 62 -19.36 -12.42 17.60
N TRP A 63 -18.95 -13.56 18.16
CA TRP A 63 -19.83 -14.73 18.32
C TRP A 63 -20.36 -14.94 19.74
N GLY A 64 -19.85 -14.24 20.74
CA GLY A 64 -20.39 -14.31 22.09
C GLY A 64 -21.84 -13.80 22.14
N THR A 65 -22.75 -14.56 22.74
CA THR A 65 -24.16 -14.18 22.95
C THR A 65 -24.48 -13.88 24.42
N GLY A 66 -23.47 -13.49 25.21
CA GLY A 66 -23.62 -13.18 26.64
C GLY A 66 -24.02 -11.74 26.94
N THR A 67 -24.41 -11.47 28.19
CA THR A 67 -24.76 -10.13 28.70
C THR A 67 -23.59 -9.16 28.51
N GLY A 68 -23.82 -8.03 27.83
CA GLY A 68 -22.77 -7.05 27.48
C GLY A 68 -22.10 -7.29 26.11
N SER A 69 -22.34 -8.42 25.45
CA SER A 69 -21.81 -8.71 24.11
C SER A 69 -22.34 -7.75 23.05
N GLU A 70 -23.63 -7.39 23.11
CA GLU A 70 -24.22 -6.43 22.16
C GLU A 70 -23.50 -5.08 22.15
N VAL A 71 -23.00 -4.62 23.30
CA VAL A 71 -22.26 -3.36 23.40
C VAL A 71 -20.87 -3.51 22.78
N MET A 72 -20.17 -4.61 23.08
CA MET A 72 -18.84 -4.85 22.52
C MET A 72 -18.88 -5.06 20.99
N GLN A 73 -19.90 -5.74 20.48
CA GLN A 73 -20.08 -5.93 19.04
C GLN A 73 -20.32 -4.62 18.29
N ARG A 74 -21.10 -3.69 18.87
CA ARG A 74 -21.35 -2.36 18.27
C ARG A 74 -20.08 -1.50 18.18
N ILE A 75 -19.09 -1.76 19.03
CA ILE A 75 -17.79 -1.09 18.99
C ILE A 75 -16.85 -1.81 18.00
N ALA A 76 -16.77 -3.15 18.08
CA ALA A 76 -15.84 -3.95 17.30
C ALA A 76 -16.19 -4.01 15.80
N ALA A 77 -17.47 -4.12 15.44
CA ALA A 77 -17.91 -4.26 14.06
C ALA A 77 -17.45 -3.11 13.13
N PRO A 78 -17.69 -1.82 13.47
CA PRO A 78 -17.20 -0.70 12.65
C PRO A 78 -15.67 -0.59 12.65
N MET A 79 -14.98 -1.00 13.72
CA MET A 79 -13.50 -1.01 13.75
C MET A 79 -12.92 -2.00 12.75
N VAL A 80 -13.45 -3.23 12.69
CA VAL A 80 -13.02 -4.24 11.72
C VAL A 80 -13.31 -3.77 10.30
N GLY A 81 -14.54 -3.31 10.04
CA GLY A 81 -14.92 -2.82 8.71
C GLY A 81 -14.05 -1.64 8.24
N GLY A 82 -13.81 -0.66 9.13
CA GLY A 82 -12.96 0.49 8.83
C GLY A 82 -11.50 0.10 8.58
N MET A 83 -10.95 -0.83 9.36
CA MET A 83 -9.59 -1.30 9.20
C MET A 83 -9.37 -2.05 7.88
N VAL A 84 -10.28 -2.96 7.54
CA VAL A 84 -10.21 -3.73 6.28
C VAL A 84 -10.34 -2.79 5.10
N THR A 85 -11.36 -1.92 5.11
CA THR A 85 -11.61 -0.97 4.02
C THR A 85 -10.43 -0.01 3.83
N SER A 86 -9.93 0.59 4.92
CA SER A 86 -8.77 1.48 4.88
C SER A 86 -7.50 0.78 4.40
N THR A 87 -7.31 -0.48 4.80
CA THR A 87 -6.17 -1.29 4.37
C THR A 87 -6.19 -1.53 2.88
N VAL A 88 -7.32 -2.00 2.35
CA VAL A 88 -7.51 -2.23 0.91
C VAL A 88 -7.33 -0.92 0.14
N LEU A 89 -7.96 0.16 0.60
CA LEU A 89 -7.86 1.47 -0.05
C LEU A 89 -6.41 1.95 -0.09
N THR A 90 -5.68 1.87 1.02
CA THR A 90 -4.27 2.32 1.06
C THR A 90 -3.38 1.46 0.15
N LEU A 91 -3.55 0.13 0.19
CA LEU A 91 -2.71 -0.80 -0.57
C LEU A 91 -2.97 -0.75 -2.07
N LEU A 92 -4.16 -0.32 -2.51
CA LEU A 92 -4.47 -0.15 -3.92
C LEU A 92 -4.21 1.27 -4.41
N VAL A 93 -4.69 2.28 -3.68
CA VAL A 93 -4.68 3.67 -4.16
C VAL A 93 -3.27 4.26 -4.17
N ILE A 94 -2.46 4.04 -3.13
CA ILE A 94 -1.10 4.60 -3.05
C ILE A 94 -0.18 4.11 -4.18
N PRO A 95 -0.05 2.80 -4.47
CA PRO A 95 0.83 2.36 -5.55
C PRO A 95 0.33 2.79 -6.93
N ILE A 96 -0.99 2.89 -7.14
CA ILE A 96 -1.55 3.42 -8.39
C ILE A 96 -1.16 4.89 -8.58
N ILE A 97 -1.34 5.72 -7.54
CA ILE A 97 -0.96 7.14 -7.58
C ILE A 97 0.55 7.27 -7.81
N TYR A 98 1.36 6.47 -7.13
CA TYR A 98 2.82 6.48 -7.29
C TYR A 98 3.23 6.10 -8.73
N PHE A 99 2.63 5.04 -9.29
CA PHE A 99 2.87 4.63 -10.69
C PHE A 99 2.52 5.74 -11.67
N MET A 100 1.36 6.40 -11.50
CA MET A 100 0.94 7.50 -12.37
C MET A 100 1.89 8.69 -12.29
N ALA A 101 2.30 9.08 -11.08
CA ALA A 101 3.24 10.17 -10.86
C ALA A 101 4.60 9.88 -11.51
N LYS A 102 5.18 8.70 -11.24
CA LYS A 102 6.52 8.33 -11.74
C LYS A 102 6.53 8.08 -13.24
N SER A 103 5.49 7.46 -13.78
CA SER A 103 5.33 7.28 -15.23
C SER A 103 5.22 8.61 -15.98
N GLY A 104 4.59 9.62 -15.37
CA GLY A 104 4.50 10.98 -15.91
C GLY A 104 5.84 11.69 -15.95
N GLU A 105 6.67 11.51 -14.91
CA GLU A 105 8.03 12.04 -14.81
C GLU A 105 8.95 11.45 -15.88
N ILE A 106 9.01 10.12 -16.00
CA ILE A 106 9.85 9.41 -16.99
C ILE A 106 9.48 9.83 -18.43
N LYS A 107 8.18 9.92 -18.75
CA LYS A 107 7.73 10.37 -20.08
C LYS A 107 8.15 11.81 -20.39
N ARG A 108 8.18 12.70 -19.40
CA ARG A 108 8.60 14.10 -19.57
C ARG A 108 10.10 14.19 -19.82
N GLU A 109 10.90 13.45 -19.07
CA GLU A 109 12.36 13.41 -19.25
C GLU A 109 12.75 12.88 -20.62
N GLN A 110 12.12 11.78 -21.06
CA GLN A 110 12.35 11.23 -22.40
C GLN A 110 12.00 12.24 -23.51
N LYS A 111 10.88 12.96 -23.36
CA LYS A 111 10.47 13.98 -24.32
C LYS A 111 11.44 15.17 -24.35
N GLN A 112 11.93 15.62 -23.20
CA GLN A 112 12.92 16.71 -23.14
C GLN A 112 14.27 16.30 -23.73
N ALA A 113 14.73 15.09 -23.44
CA ALA A 113 15.96 14.55 -24.02
C ALA A 113 15.87 14.39 -25.55
N ALA A 114 14.70 14.06 -26.09
CA ALA A 114 14.46 14.00 -27.52
C ALA A 114 14.50 15.39 -28.18
N ILE A 115 13.94 16.42 -27.52
CA ILE A 115 13.95 17.81 -28.00
C ILE A 115 15.35 18.40 -27.95
N ALA A 116 16.14 18.13 -26.90
CA ALA A 116 17.49 18.67 -26.74
C ALA A 116 18.54 18.07 -27.70
N ARG A 117 18.21 16.95 -28.37
CA ARG A 117 19.07 16.30 -29.38
C ARG A 117 18.80 16.77 -30.81
N GLN A 118 17.79 17.63 -31.00
CA GLN A 118 17.34 18.15 -32.30
C GLN A 118 17.78 19.60 -32.47
#